data_AF-A0A3A8AV76-F1
#
_entry.id   AF-A0A3A8AV76-F1
#
_cell.length_a   1.000
_cell.length_b   1.000
_cell.length_c   1.000
_cell.angle_alpha   90.00
_cell.angle_beta   90.00
_cell.angle_gamma   90.00
#
_symmetry.space_group_name_H-M   'P 1'
#
loop_
_entity.id
_entity.type
_entity.pdbx_description
1 polymer ?
#
loop_
_entity_poly.entity_id
_entity_poly.type
_entity_poly.pdbx_seq_one_letter_code
_entity_poly.pdbx_strand_id
1 'polypeptide(L)'
;MAVQNGKDLLIKVDLTGDGNFQSVAGLRATRISFNAESVDVTNLDSDGGWRELLAGAGVKSAAISGSGIFRDADSDERARQIFFDGETPDFQVVIPDFGIVEGPFQVTSIEYAGAHDGEATYELALASAGRLIFSAL
;
A
#
# COMPACT_ATOMS: atom_id res chain seq x y z
N MET A 1 -24.15 10.39 -0.83
CA MET A 1 -23.11 9.38 -1.12
C MET A 1 -23.09 9.16 -2.63
N ALA A 2 -22.03 9.60 -3.28
CA ALA A 2 -21.79 9.32 -4.69
C ALA A 2 -20.83 8.13 -4.81
N VAL A 3 -20.91 7.38 -5.90
CA VAL A 3 -19.93 6.35 -6.23
C VAL A 3 -18.63 7.03 -6.63
N GLN A 4 -17.50 6.55 -6.11
CA GLN A 4 -16.18 7.09 -6.38
C GLN A 4 -15.52 6.39 -7.57
N ASN A 5 -14.65 7.09 -8.30
CA ASN A 5 -13.93 6.52 -9.43
C ASN A 5 -12.64 5.83 -8.95
N GLY A 6 -12.45 4.57 -9.37
CA GLY A 6 -11.25 3.82 -9.01
C GLY A 6 -9.95 4.45 -9.51
N LYS A 7 -9.98 5.23 -10.60
CA LYS A 7 -8.80 5.94 -11.11
C LYS A 7 -8.25 7.01 -10.13
N ASP A 8 -9.09 7.48 -9.22
CA ASP A 8 -8.74 8.53 -8.26
C ASP A 8 -8.13 7.92 -6.98
N LEU A 9 -8.09 6.57 -6.87
CA LEU A 9 -7.30 5.87 -5.86
C LEU A 9 -5.84 5.84 -6.30
N LEU A 10 -5.01 6.67 -5.67
CA LEU A 10 -3.64 6.91 -6.12
C LEU A 10 -2.62 6.42 -5.10
N ILE A 11 -1.56 5.76 -5.57
CA ILE A 11 -0.32 5.55 -4.80
C ILE A 11 0.65 6.65 -5.19
N LYS A 12 1.25 7.29 -4.21
CA LYS A 12 2.30 8.28 -4.41
C LYS A 12 3.57 7.92 -3.66
N VAL A 13 4.70 8.22 -4.28
CA VAL A 13 6.05 8.01 -3.76
C VAL A 13 6.73 9.36 -3.57
N ASP A 14 7.50 9.51 -2.50
CA ASP A 14 8.36 10.67 -2.29
C ASP A 14 9.63 10.56 -3.16
N LEU A 15 9.82 11.51 -4.07
CA LEU A 15 10.95 11.51 -4.98
C LEU A 15 12.28 11.89 -4.32
N THR A 16 12.26 12.75 -3.30
CA THR A 16 13.48 13.34 -2.72
C THR A 16 13.67 13.00 -1.24
N GLY A 17 12.63 12.52 -0.57
CA GLY A 17 12.64 12.30 0.88
C GLY A 17 12.27 13.55 1.68
N ASP A 18 11.85 14.63 1.00
CA ASP A 18 11.45 15.91 1.62
C ASP A 18 9.92 16.10 1.68
N GLY A 19 9.14 15.03 1.43
CA GLY A 19 7.69 15.05 1.38
C GLY A 19 7.10 15.46 0.01
N ASN A 20 7.89 15.38 -1.07
CA ASN A 20 7.41 15.70 -2.42
C ASN A 20 6.83 14.45 -3.10
N PHE A 21 5.55 14.18 -2.80
CA PHE A 21 4.85 13.00 -3.28
C PHE A 21 4.32 13.15 -4.71
N GLN A 22 4.75 12.23 -5.58
CA GLN A 22 4.23 12.09 -6.94
C GLN A 22 3.53 10.76 -7.15
N SER A 23 2.46 10.76 -7.96
CA SER A 23 1.73 9.54 -8.30
C SER A 23 2.63 8.58 -9.07
N VAL A 24 2.61 7.30 -8.66
CA VAL A 24 3.28 6.23 -9.41
C VAL A 24 2.66 6.13 -10.80
N ALA A 25 3.51 6.24 -11.82
CA ALA A 25 3.06 6.30 -13.20
C ALA A 25 2.45 4.98 -13.67
N GLY A 26 1.53 5.09 -14.65
CA GLY A 26 1.09 3.94 -15.43
C GLY A 26 0.18 2.93 -14.74
N LEU A 27 -0.10 3.05 -13.43
CA LEU A 27 -1.00 2.18 -12.70
C LEU A 27 -2.42 2.20 -13.28
N ARG A 28 -2.94 1.00 -13.58
CA ARG A 28 -4.32 0.75 -14.04
C ARG A 28 -5.18 0.13 -12.94
N ALA A 29 -4.57 -0.62 -12.03
CA ALA A 29 -5.22 -1.18 -10.85
C ALA A 29 -4.40 -0.80 -9.61
N THR A 30 -5.11 -0.44 -8.54
CA THR A 30 -4.51 -0.06 -7.26
C THR A 30 -5.37 -0.62 -6.14
N ARG A 31 -4.72 -1.19 -5.13
CA ARG A 31 -5.37 -1.71 -3.94
C ARG A 31 -4.53 -1.36 -2.72
N ILE A 32 -5.21 -0.89 -1.68
CA ILE A 32 -4.69 -0.87 -0.32
C ILE A 32 -5.52 -1.82 0.53
N SER A 33 -4.86 -2.57 1.40
CA SER A 33 -5.50 -3.46 2.37
C SER A 33 -4.92 -3.22 3.74
N PHE A 34 -5.78 -3.28 4.76
CA PHE A 34 -5.40 -3.22 6.16
C PHE A 34 -5.74 -4.55 6.81
N ASN A 35 -4.79 -5.12 7.54
CA ASN A 35 -4.92 -6.40 8.19
C ASN A 35 -4.62 -6.24 9.69
N ALA A 36 -5.26 -7.06 10.50
CA ALA A 36 -5.02 -7.11 11.93
C ALA A 36 -4.93 -8.57 12.36
N GLU A 37 -3.88 -8.90 13.10
CA GLU A 37 -3.77 -10.19 13.75
C GLU A 37 -4.80 -10.30 14.89
N SER A 38 -5.48 -11.45 14.99
CA SER A 38 -6.41 -11.71 16.10
C SER A 38 -5.66 -12.39 17.25
N VAL A 39 -5.71 -11.80 18.44
CA VAL A 39 -5.16 -12.44 19.65
C VAL A 39 -6.28 -13.14 20.39
N ASP A 40 -6.20 -14.47 20.47
CA ASP A 40 -7.15 -15.32 21.17
C ASP A 40 -6.83 -15.37 22.67
N VAL A 41 -7.85 -15.21 23.50
CA VAL A 41 -7.75 -15.28 24.97
C VAL A 41 -8.82 -16.20 25.59
N THR A 42 -9.40 -17.08 24.78
CA THR A 42 -10.39 -18.08 25.20
C THR A 42 -9.82 -18.97 26.30
N ASN A 43 -10.64 -19.28 27.31
CA ASN A 43 -10.25 -20.13 28.44
C ASN A 43 -11.41 -21.07 28.85
N LEU A 44 -11.22 -21.84 29.93
CA LEU A 44 -12.21 -22.83 30.37
C LEU A 44 -13.53 -22.20 30.85
N ASP A 45 -13.49 -20.96 31.34
CA ASP A 45 -14.64 -20.23 31.86
C ASP A 45 -15.32 -19.37 30.79
N SER A 46 -14.88 -19.45 29.53
CA SER A 46 -15.46 -18.70 28.43
C SER A 46 -16.93 -19.06 28.22
N ASP A 47 -17.78 -18.04 28.31
CA ASP A 47 -19.24 -18.21 28.36
C ASP A 47 -19.76 -18.87 27.09
N GLY A 48 -20.62 -19.88 27.26
CA GLY A 48 -21.18 -20.66 26.16
C GLY A 48 -20.16 -21.35 25.23
N GLY A 49 -18.88 -21.41 25.60
CA GLY A 49 -17.80 -21.93 24.75
C GLY A 49 -17.47 -21.03 23.55
N TRP A 50 -17.82 -19.75 23.59
CA TRP A 50 -17.49 -18.80 22.53
C TRP A 50 -16.02 -18.40 22.56
N ARG A 51 -15.47 -18.12 21.38
CA ARG A 51 -14.12 -17.59 21.23
C ARG A 51 -14.05 -16.15 21.75
N GLU A 52 -13.06 -15.87 22.58
CA GLU A 52 -12.78 -14.52 23.09
C GLU A 52 -11.50 -13.96 22.48
N LEU A 53 -11.54 -12.68 22.08
CA LEU A 53 -10.41 -11.98 21.46
C LEU A 53 -9.99 -10.77 22.29
N LEU A 54 -8.68 -10.57 22.43
CA LEU A 54 -8.12 -9.39 23.07
C LEU A 54 -8.02 -8.23 22.08
N ALA A 55 -8.94 -7.27 22.21
CA ALA A 55 -9.01 -6.12 21.33
C ALA A 55 -7.72 -5.28 21.38
N GLY A 56 -7.15 -5.00 20.20
CA GLY A 56 -5.99 -4.11 20.05
C GLY A 56 -4.63 -4.72 20.38
N ALA A 57 -4.57 -5.99 20.80
CA ALA A 57 -3.30 -6.65 21.11
C ALA A 57 -2.55 -7.18 19.87
N GLY A 58 -3.26 -7.41 18.76
CA GLY A 58 -2.66 -7.91 17.53
C GLY A 58 -1.94 -6.84 16.72
N VAL A 59 -0.91 -7.26 15.99
CA VAL A 59 -0.17 -6.39 15.08
C VAL A 59 -1.07 -5.96 13.91
N LYS A 60 -1.00 -4.68 13.56
CA LYS A 60 -1.65 -4.12 12.38
C LYS A 60 -0.64 -4.03 11.26
N SER A 61 -1.06 -4.38 10.05
CA SER A 61 -0.25 -4.22 8.84
C SER A 61 -1.09 -3.63 7.71
N ALA A 62 -0.43 -3.02 6.74
CA ALA A 62 -1.03 -2.67 5.47
C ALA A 62 -0.22 -3.27 4.32
N ALA A 63 -0.93 -3.64 3.26
CA ALA A 63 -0.31 -4.05 2.01
C ALA A 63 -0.92 -3.25 0.86
N ILE A 64 -0.06 -2.76 -0.03
CA ILE A 64 -0.44 -2.04 -1.23
C ILE A 64 -0.01 -2.88 -2.43
N SER A 65 -0.88 -2.97 -3.43
CA SER A 65 -0.53 -3.56 -4.72
C SER A 65 -0.98 -2.66 -5.85
N GLY A 66 -0.12 -2.49 -6.85
CA GLY A 66 -0.39 -1.73 -8.06
C GLY A 66 0.05 -2.52 -9.30
N SER A 67 -0.73 -2.44 -10.38
CA SER A 67 -0.32 -2.98 -11.68
C SER A 67 -0.75 -2.07 -12.83
N GLY A 68 0.03 -2.05 -13.91
CA GLY A 68 -0.16 -1.09 -14.98
C GLY A 68 0.80 -1.21 -16.16
N ILE A 69 0.89 -0.14 -16.94
CA ILE A 69 1.85 0.00 -18.05
C ILE A 69 3.13 0.63 -17.49
N PHE A 70 4.29 0.09 -17.86
CA PHE A 70 5.56 0.74 -17.57
C PHE A 70 5.71 2.02 -18.39
N ARG A 71 5.94 3.16 -17.73
CA ARG A 71 6.00 4.49 -18.37
C ARG A 71 7.39 5.10 -18.44
N ASP A 72 8.36 4.53 -17.72
CA ASP A 72 9.72 5.07 -17.60
C ASP A 72 9.72 6.52 -17.08
N ALA A 73 8.91 6.78 -16.05
CA ALA A 73 8.85 8.08 -15.38
C ALA A 73 9.77 8.13 -14.15
N ASP A 74 10.06 9.33 -13.64
CA ASP A 74 10.87 9.53 -12.43
C ASP A 74 10.35 8.73 -11.23
N SER A 75 9.03 8.55 -11.11
CA SER A 75 8.41 7.72 -10.07
C SER A 75 8.77 6.23 -10.19
N ASP A 76 8.93 5.74 -11.43
CA ASP A 76 9.28 4.35 -11.71
C ASP A 76 10.75 4.10 -11.37
N GLU A 77 11.63 5.03 -11.73
CA GLU A 77 13.04 5.01 -11.32
C GLU A 77 13.16 5.06 -9.79
N ARG A 78 12.43 5.96 -9.13
CA ARG A 78 12.45 6.08 -7.67
C ARG A 78 12.01 4.79 -6.99
N ALA A 79 10.91 4.17 -7.44
CA ALA A 79 10.44 2.90 -6.89
C ALA A 79 11.51 1.80 -7.04
N ARG A 80 12.15 1.70 -8.21
CA ARG A 80 13.26 0.79 -8.47
C ARG A 80 14.43 1.05 -7.52
N GLN A 81 14.83 2.30 -7.35
CA GLN A 81 15.91 2.67 -6.45
C GLN A 81 15.62 2.24 -5.01
N ILE A 82 14.44 2.59 -4.48
CA ILE A 82 14.01 2.22 -3.12
C ILE A 82 14.12 0.71 -2.89
N PHE A 83 13.71 -0.09 -3.87
CA PHE A 83 13.82 -1.55 -3.80
C PHE A 83 15.28 -2.03 -3.68
N PHE A 84 16.18 -1.53 -4.54
CA PHE A 84 17.58 -1.95 -4.55
C PHE A 84 18.37 -1.44 -3.35
N ASP A 85 18.07 -0.23 -2.88
CA ASP A 85 18.72 0.38 -1.71
C ASP A 85 18.14 -0.18 -0.39
N GLY A 86 17.03 -0.93 -0.45
CA GLY A 86 16.38 -1.51 0.72
C GLY A 86 15.76 -0.45 1.64
N GLU A 87 15.37 0.70 1.08
CA GLU A 87 14.82 1.81 1.83
C GLU A 87 13.35 1.56 2.21
N THR A 88 12.90 2.26 3.25
CA THR A 88 11.50 2.25 3.70
C THR A 88 10.97 3.69 3.82
N PRO A 89 10.99 4.48 2.73
CA PRO A 89 10.54 5.86 2.78
C PRO A 89 9.02 5.92 2.97
N ASP A 90 8.53 7.12 3.23
CA ASP A 90 7.10 7.36 3.28
C ASP A 90 6.47 7.24 1.89
N PHE A 91 5.29 6.62 1.86
CA PHE A 91 4.38 6.60 0.72
C PHE A 91 3.04 7.21 1.14
N GLN A 92 2.30 7.71 0.17
CA GLN A 92 0.92 8.14 0.35
C GLN A 92 -0.04 7.30 -0.49
N VAL A 93 -1.20 6.97 0.08
CA VAL A 93 -2.34 6.44 -0.67
C VAL A 93 -3.52 7.39 -0.51
N VAL A 94 -3.97 7.96 -1.63
CA VAL A 94 -5.14 8.84 -1.68
C VAL A 94 -6.38 7.99 -1.92
N ILE A 95 -7.32 7.98 -0.97
CA ILE A 95 -8.62 7.32 -1.10
C ILE A 95 -9.66 8.40 -1.47
N PRO A 96 -10.33 8.29 -2.63
CA PRO A 96 -11.23 9.34 -3.13
C PRO A 96 -12.33 9.68 -2.13
N ASP A 97 -12.52 10.98 -1.89
CA ASP A 97 -13.58 11.50 -1.00
C ASP A 97 -13.53 10.93 0.43
N PHE A 98 -12.36 10.44 0.86
CA PHE A 98 -12.20 9.81 2.17
C PHE A 98 -10.99 10.36 2.94
N GLY A 99 -9.79 10.27 2.36
CA GLY A 99 -8.58 10.70 3.05
C GLY A 99 -7.29 10.22 2.43
N ILE A 100 -6.19 10.57 3.07
CA ILE A 100 -4.83 10.18 2.71
C ILE A 100 -4.27 9.29 3.80
N VAL A 101 -3.75 8.14 3.41
CA VAL A 101 -2.97 7.23 4.26
C VAL A 101 -1.50 7.49 3.98
N GLU A 102 -0.73 7.76 5.02
CA GLU A 102 0.70 8.09 4.90
C GLU A 102 1.52 7.28 5.89
N GLY A 103 2.74 6.90 5.48
CA GLY A 103 3.74 6.33 6.36
C GLY A 103 4.73 5.46 5.61
N PRO A 104 5.67 4.81 6.33
CA PRO A 104 6.76 4.10 5.71
C PRO A 104 6.31 2.76 5.13
N PHE A 105 6.73 2.49 3.90
CA PHE A 105 6.50 1.20 3.23
C PHE A 105 7.81 0.65 2.65
N GLN A 106 7.96 -0.67 2.75
CA GLN A 106 8.98 -1.41 2.01
C GLN A 106 8.40 -1.82 0.66
N VAL A 107 9.16 -1.61 -0.41
CA VAL A 107 8.87 -2.24 -1.71
C VAL A 107 9.27 -3.71 -1.62
N THR A 108 8.29 -4.62 -1.66
CA THR A 108 8.53 -6.06 -1.52
C THR A 108 8.72 -6.75 -2.87
N SER A 109 8.12 -6.23 -3.93
CA SER A 109 8.40 -6.68 -5.30
C SER A 109 8.19 -5.55 -6.31
N ILE A 110 9.03 -5.59 -7.34
CA ILE A 110 8.85 -4.84 -8.59
C ILE A 110 9.04 -5.83 -9.73
N GLU A 111 8.07 -5.88 -10.64
CA GLU A 111 8.09 -6.78 -11.78
C GLU A 111 7.90 -5.98 -13.07
N TYR A 112 8.77 -6.21 -14.05
CA TYR A 112 8.65 -5.68 -15.40
C TYR A 112 8.44 -6.86 -16.34
N ALA A 113 7.39 -6.80 -17.15
CA ALA A 113 7.07 -7.84 -18.12
C ALA A 113 6.69 -7.23 -19.46
N GLY A 114 6.73 -8.03 -20.52
CA GLY A 114 6.37 -7.59 -21.86
C GLY A 114 6.28 -8.76 -22.83
N ALA A 115 5.33 -8.67 -23.76
CA ALA A 115 5.23 -9.60 -24.90
C ALA A 115 5.85 -8.95 -26.14
N HIS A 116 6.28 -9.75 -27.12
CA HIS A 116 6.92 -9.25 -28.35
C HIS A 116 6.09 -8.16 -29.06
N ASP A 117 4.76 -8.33 -29.11
CA ASP A 117 3.83 -7.39 -29.73
C ASP A 117 2.90 -6.69 -28.70
N GLY A 118 3.36 -6.56 -27.44
CA GLY A 118 2.57 -6.00 -26.35
C GLY A 118 3.21 -4.76 -25.69
N GLU A 119 2.41 -4.06 -24.89
CA GLU A 119 2.92 -3.00 -24.01
C GLU A 119 3.81 -3.62 -22.91
N ALA A 120 4.85 -2.90 -22.47
CA ALA A 120 5.57 -3.26 -21.26
C ALA A 120 4.66 -3.01 -20.04
N THR A 121 4.54 -4.01 -19.17
CA THR A 121 3.74 -3.94 -17.95
C THR A 121 4.63 -3.84 -16.72
N TYR A 122 4.05 -3.28 -15.67
CA TYR A 122 4.69 -3.05 -14.39
C TYR A 122 3.78 -3.52 -13.26
N GLU A 123 4.33 -4.25 -12.30
CA GLU A 123 3.67 -4.59 -11.04
C GLU A 123 4.53 -4.16 -9.85
N LEU A 124 3.86 -3.68 -8.80
CA LEU A 124 4.45 -3.17 -7.57
C LEU A 124 3.69 -3.75 -6.37
N ALA A 125 4.42 -4.31 -5.41
CA ALA A 125 3.87 -4.67 -4.11
C ALA A 125 4.66 -3.98 -2.99
N LEU A 126 3.92 -3.45 -2.02
CA LEU A 126 4.49 -2.78 -0.84
C LEU A 126 3.89 -3.36 0.44
N ALA A 127 4.69 -3.41 1.49
CA ALA A 127 4.28 -3.77 2.84
C ALA A 127 4.60 -2.65 3.83
N SER A 128 3.68 -2.37 4.76
CA SER A 128 3.88 -1.34 5.78
C SER A 128 5.12 -1.65 6.62
N ALA A 129 6.05 -0.71 6.69
CA ALA A 129 7.30 -0.83 7.44
C ALA A 129 7.29 -0.02 8.75
N GLY A 130 6.14 0.54 9.12
CA GLY A 130 5.99 1.33 10.34
C GLY A 130 4.57 1.86 10.53
N ARG A 131 4.44 2.86 11.39
CA ARG A 131 3.15 3.43 11.76
C ARG A 131 2.57 4.23 10.60
N LEU A 132 1.29 3.97 10.31
CA LEU A 132 0.52 4.74 9.33
C LEU A 132 -0.33 5.81 10.00
N ILE A 133 -0.46 6.94 9.32
CA ILE A 133 -1.29 8.09 9.69
C ILE A 133 -2.41 8.21 8.66
N PHE A 134 -3.60 8.58 9.11
CA PHE A 134 -4.73 8.88 8.23
C PHE A 134 -5.15 10.33 8.42
N SER A 135 -5.21 11.06 7.31
CA SER A 135 -5.67 12.45 7.24
C SER A 135 -6.98 12.48 6.47
N ALA A 136 -8.08 12.82 7.14
CA ALA A 136 -9.39 12.97 6.49
C ALA A 136 -9.42 14.22 5.59
N LEU A 137 -10.21 14.16 4.51
CA LEU A 137 -10.47 15.28 3.60
C LEU A 137 -11.66 16.13 4.06
#